data_AF-A0A8J3CA99-F1
#
_entry.id   AF-A0A8J3CA99-F1
#
_cell.length_a   1.000
_cell.length_b   1.000
_cell.length_c   1.000
_cell.angle_alpha   90.00
_cell.angle_beta   90.00
_cell.angle_gamma   90.00
#
_symmetry.space_group_name_H-M   'P 1'
#
loop_
_entity.id
_entity.type
_entity.pdbx_description
1 polymer ?
#
loop_
_entity_poly.entity_id
_entity_poly.type
_entity_poly.pdbx_seq_one_letter_code
_entity_poly.pdbx_strand_id
1 'polypeptide(L)'
;MELHALLRSLPGGVLPPGVSAETRTFRNGESRTVYRCPFFSEGPVRGYVDGREAWLFMYGHFVFVWPLGAGQLQVRHGTLRHSIPLFDDVPITGTCEANTLREFGITWTRDHLARFISRPHSGHRRREY
;
A
#
# COMPACT_ATOMS: atom_id res chain seq x y z
N MET A 1 7.61 -13.80 1.67
CA MET A 1 6.94 -15.05 1.24
C MET A 1 6.23 -14.78 -0.07
N GLU A 2 6.56 -15.54 -1.11
CA GLU A 2 5.96 -15.38 -2.44
C GLU A 2 4.53 -15.94 -2.49
N LEU A 3 3.60 -15.13 -3.01
CA LEU A 3 2.19 -15.48 -3.19
C LEU A 3 1.97 -16.76 -4.01
N HIS A 4 2.86 -17.02 -4.97
CA HIS A 4 2.81 -18.20 -5.83
C HIS A 4 3.02 -19.51 -5.07
N ALA A 5 3.81 -19.50 -3.98
CA ALA A 5 4.01 -20.70 -3.15
C ALA A 5 2.75 -21.00 -2.31
N LEU A 6 2.09 -19.96 -1.80
CA LEU A 6 0.90 -20.08 -0.95
C LEU A 6 -0.30 -20.64 -1.74
N LEU A 7 -0.52 -20.13 -2.97
CA LEU A 7 -1.63 -20.57 -3.84
C LEU A 7 -1.49 -22.02 -4.34
N ARG A 8 -0.26 -22.55 -4.47
CA ARG A 8 -0.02 -23.96 -4.87
C ARG A 8 -0.17 -24.95 -3.72
N SER A 9 -0.07 -24.49 -2.48
CA SER A 9 -0.10 -25.34 -1.29
C SER A 9 -1.50 -25.65 -0.75
N LEU A 10 -2.54 -24.98 -1.27
CA LEU A 10 -3.92 -25.12 -0.79
C LEU A 10 -4.69 -26.15 -1.65
N PRO A 11 -5.21 -27.24 -1.07
CA PRO A 11 -6.04 -28.19 -1.79
C PRO A 11 -7.38 -27.55 -2.17
N GLY A 12 -7.81 -27.70 -3.43
CA GLY A 12 -9.21 -27.49 -3.82
C GLY A 12 -9.66 -26.05 -4.15
N GLY A 13 -8.77 -25.15 -4.55
CA GLY A 13 -9.17 -23.82 -5.04
C GLY A 13 -9.69 -22.86 -3.96
N VAL A 14 -9.43 -23.16 -2.69
CA VAL A 14 -9.74 -22.27 -1.58
C VAL A 14 -8.72 -21.14 -1.55
N LEU A 15 -9.17 -19.91 -1.80
CA LEU A 15 -8.32 -18.73 -1.70
C LEU A 15 -8.10 -18.35 -0.23
N PRO A 16 -6.90 -17.87 0.14
CA PRO A 16 -6.67 -17.30 1.46
C PRO A 16 -7.63 -16.14 1.74
N PRO A 17 -7.98 -15.89 3.02
CA PRO A 17 -8.84 -14.77 3.38
C PRO A 17 -8.37 -13.44 2.79
N GLY A 18 -9.27 -12.72 2.14
CA GLY A 18 -9.00 -11.42 1.51
C GLY A 18 -8.34 -11.50 0.12
N VAL A 19 -7.92 -12.67 -0.34
CA VAL A 19 -7.47 -12.88 -1.73
C VAL A 19 -8.68 -13.12 -2.62
N SER A 20 -8.80 -12.36 -3.70
CA SER A 20 -9.84 -12.56 -4.72
C SER A 20 -9.22 -12.91 -6.07
N ALA A 21 -9.90 -13.76 -6.83
CA ALA A 21 -9.54 -14.07 -8.21
C ALA A 21 -10.46 -13.28 -9.16
N GLU A 22 -9.87 -12.62 -10.15
CA GLU A 22 -10.57 -11.89 -11.20
C GLU A 22 -10.07 -12.36 -12.56
N THR A 23 -10.96 -12.86 -13.41
CA THR A 23 -10.59 -13.20 -14.80
C THR A 23 -10.63 -11.94 -15.65
N ARG A 24 -9.49 -11.58 -16.24
CA ARG A 24 -9.39 -10.45 -17.16
C ARG A 24 -9.08 -10.93 -18.56
N THR A 25 -9.88 -10.46 -19.51
CA THR A 25 -9.60 -10.62 -20.94
C THR A 25 -8.67 -9.50 -21.38
N PHE A 26 -7.47 -9.87 -21.81
CA PHE A 26 -6.47 -8.95 -22.33
C PHE A 26 -6.78 -8.60 -23.80
N ARG A 27 -6.19 -7.52 -24.31
CA ARG A 27 -6.43 -7.05 -25.71
C ARG A 27 -6.10 -8.09 -26.79
N ASN A 28 -5.26 -9.06 -26.49
CA ASN A 28 -4.91 -10.17 -27.38
C ASN A 28 -5.97 -11.29 -27.39
N GLY A 29 -7.11 -11.11 -26.71
CA GLY A 29 -8.17 -12.12 -26.59
C GLY A 29 -7.88 -13.21 -25.55
N GLU A 30 -6.71 -13.17 -24.91
CA GLU A 30 -6.34 -14.12 -23.87
C GLU A 30 -6.99 -13.74 -22.55
N SER A 31 -7.69 -14.69 -21.92
CA SER A 31 -8.20 -14.53 -20.57
C SER A 31 -7.20 -15.09 -19.57
N ARG A 32 -6.77 -14.30 -18.58
CA ARG A 32 -5.98 -14.80 -17.44
C ARG A 32 -6.68 -14.50 -16.12
N THR A 33 -6.57 -15.45 -15.20
CA THR A 33 -6.96 -15.24 -13.80
C THR A 33 -5.87 -14.42 -13.11
N VAL A 34 -6.25 -13.25 -12.61
CA VAL A 34 -5.41 -12.38 -11.81
C VAL A 34 -5.83 -12.52 -10.35
N TYR A 35 -4.89 -12.77 -9.47
CA TYR A 35 -5.14 -12.83 -8.03
C TYR A 35 -4.83 -11.48 -7.41
N ARG A 36 -5.81 -10.90 -6.73
CA ARG A 36 -5.66 -9.67 -5.96
C ARG A 36 -5.55 -10.03 -4.49
N CYS A 37 -4.46 -9.60 -3.87
CA CYS A 37 -4.23 -9.82 -2.45
C CYS A 37 -4.46 -8.52 -1.67
N PRO A 38 -4.93 -8.62 -0.42
CA PRO A 38 -5.06 -7.44 0.41
C PRO A 38 -3.66 -6.89 0.69
N PHE A 39 -3.54 -5.57 0.71
CA PHE A 39 -2.29 -4.95 1.15
C PHE A 39 -1.99 -5.34 2.59
N PHE A 40 -0.72 -5.65 2.87
CA PHE A 40 -0.25 -5.82 4.23
C PHE A 40 -0.48 -4.53 5.02
N SER A 41 -0.82 -4.68 6.30
CA SER A 41 -1.02 -3.55 7.20
C SER A 41 -0.51 -3.87 8.60
N GLU A 42 0.07 -2.88 9.27
CA GLU A 42 0.48 -2.96 10.67
C GLU A 42 -0.01 -1.73 11.43
N GLY A 43 -0.48 -1.91 12.67
CA GLY A 43 -1.01 -0.84 13.51
C GLY A 43 -2.45 -0.40 13.17
N PRO A 44 -2.88 0.81 13.57
CA PRO A 44 -2.07 1.87 14.20
C PRO A 44 -1.57 1.51 15.60
N VAL A 45 -0.37 1.97 15.94
CA VAL A 45 0.22 1.85 17.28
C VAL A 45 0.88 3.15 17.68
N ARG A 46 1.02 3.40 18.99
CA ARG A 46 1.88 4.47 19.49
C ARG A 46 3.34 4.04 19.46
N GLY A 47 4.21 4.98 19.17
CA GLY A 47 5.66 4.78 19.23
C GLY A 47 6.40 6.10 19.28
N TYR A 48 7.72 6.01 19.25
CA TYR A 48 8.61 7.17 19.18
C TYR A 48 9.35 7.16 17.85
N VAL A 49 9.34 8.29 17.15
CA VAL A 49 10.13 8.53 15.95
C VAL A 49 10.85 9.85 16.13
N ASP A 50 12.17 9.86 15.92
CA ASP A 50 13.03 11.05 16.08
C ASP A 50 12.84 11.75 17.44
N GLY A 51 12.64 10.97 18.51
CA GLY A 51 12.45 11.44 19.87
C GLY A 51 11.05 12.02 20.17
N ARG A 52 10.11 11.95 19.23
CA ARG A 52 8.73 12.45 19.40
C ARG A 52 7.74 11.30 19.45
N GLU A 53 6.75 11.42 20.33
CA GLU A 53 5.63 10.46 20.36
C GLU A 53 4.77 10.66 19.11
N ALA A 54 4.43 9.56 18.46
CA ALA A 54 3.68 9.55 17.22
C ALA A 54 2.74 8.35 17.13
N TRP A 55 1.66 8.52 16.37
CA TRP A 55 0.92 7.39 15.83
C TRP A 55 1.63 6.84 14.59
N LEU A 56 1.72 5.52 14.52
CA LEU A 56 2.37 4.78 13.45
C LEU A 56 1.39 3.81 12.81
N PHE A 57 1.25 3.86 11.50
CA PHE A 57 0.41 2.93 10.74
C PHE A 57 1.10 2.56 9.45
N MET A 58 1.09 1.28 9.08
CA MET A 58 1.60 0.82 7.79
C MET A 58 0.46 0.26 6.95
N TYR A 59 0.41 0.63 5.68
CA TYR A 59 -0.48 0.05 4.69
C TYR A 59 0.24 -0.05 3.33
N GLY A 60 0.31 -1.25 2.76
CA GLY A 60 0.96 -1.47 1.46
C GLY A 60 2.43 -1.06 1.42
N HIS A 61 3.16 -1.24 2.52
CA HIS A 61 4.54 -0.77 2.73
C HIS A 61 4.74 0.75 2.72
N PHE A 62 3.66 1.54 2.79
CA PHE A 62 3.73 2.94 3.18
C PHE A 62 3.51 3.06 4.69
N VAL A 63 4.48 3.66 5.37
CA VAL A 63 4.47 3.88 6.81
C VAL A 63 4.15 5.34 7.07
N PHE A 64 3.01 5.57 7.72
CA PHE A 64 2.53 6.89 8.11
C PHE A 64 2.95 7.15 9.55
N VAL A 65 3.72 8.23 9.74
CA VAL A 65 4.19 8.68 11.05
C VAL A 65 3.53 10.01 11.34
N TRP A 66 2.60 10.03 12.30
CA TRP A 66 1.86 11.22 12.68
C TRP A 66 2.23 11.64 14.11
N PRO A 67 3.16 12.61 14.27
CA PRO A 67 3.51 13.13 15.59
C PRO A 67 2.28 13.67 16.32
N LEU A 68 2.19 13.40 17.62
CA LEU A 68 1.04 13.85 18.41
C LEU A 68 0.91 15.38 18.38
N GLY A 69 -0.30 15.85 18.04
CA GLY A 69 -0.61 17.28 17.95
C GLY A 69 -0.14 17.98 16.68
N ALA A 70 0.47 17.28 15.73
CA ALA A 70 0.86 17.85 14.43
C ALA A 70 -0.32 17.87 13.44
N GLY A 71 -0.39 18.90 12.58
CA GLY A 71 -1.33 18.94 11.43
C GLY A 71 -0.78 18.25 10.17
N GLN A 72 0.39 17.64 10.27
CA GLN A 72 1.12 17.02 9.17
C GLN A 72 1.75 15.72 9.64
N LEU A 73 1.95 14.80 8.69
CA LEU A 73 2.60 13.51 8.92
C LEU A 73 3.72 13.27 7.90
N GLN A 74 4.61 12.34 8.24
CA GLN A 74 5.61 11.83 7.31
C GLN A 74 5.11 10.51 6.70
N VAL A 75 5.44 10.29 5.43
CA VAL A 75 5.24 9.02 4.75
C VAL A 75 6.60 8.41 4.43
N ARG A 76 6.79 7.17 4.83
CA ARG A 76 8.02 6.39 4.69
C ARG A 76 7.73 5.10 3.93
N HIS A 77 8.76 4.44 3.40
CA HIS A 77 8.64 3.13 2.76
C HIS A 77 9.26 2.03 3.62
N GLY A 78 8.55 0.91 3.80
CA GLY A 78 9.06 -0.28 4.47
C GLY A 78 8.07 -0.88 5.47
N THR A 79 8.51 -1.03 6.71
CA THR A 79 7.75 -1.57 7.85
C THR A 79 7.84 -0.63 9.04
N LEU A 80 7.05 -0.85 10.09
CA LEU A 80 7.12 -0.02 11.29
C LEU A 80 8.50 -0.07 11.97
N ARG A 81 9.24 -1.17 11.83
CA ARG A 81 10.60 -1.35 12.40
C ARG A 81 11.70 -0.77 11.54
N HIS A 82 11.56 -0.88 10.22
CA HIS A 82 12.57 -0.46 9.25
C HIS A 82 11.90 0.26 8.10
N SER A 83 12.09 1.59 8.02
CA SER A 83 11.55 2.40 6.94
C SER A 83 12.45 3.57 6.58
N ILE A 84 12.44 3.92 5.29
CA ILE A 84 13.14 5.08 4.71
C ILE A 84 12.15 6.21 4.39
N PRO A 85 12.49 7.48 4.61
CA PRO A 85 11.59 8.60 4.31
C PRO A 85 11.30 8.70 2.81
N LEU A 86 10.06 9.05 2.47
CA LEU A 86 9.62 9.33 1.09
C LEU A 86 9.05 10.73 0.93
N PHE A 87 8.15 11.11 1.83
CA PHE A 87 7.46 12.39 1.80
C PHE A 87 7.39 12.96 3.21
N ASP A 88 7.77 14.22 3.34
CA ASP A 88 7.59 14.99 4.55
C ASP A 88 6.37 15.91 4.42
N ASP A 89 5.89 16.40 5.55
CA ASP A 89 4.86 17.45 5.64
C ASP A 89 3.54 17.16 4.91
N VAL A 90 3.14 15.88 4.84
CA VAL A 90 1.87 15.49 4.23
C VAL A 90 0.72 15.96 5.13
N PRO A 91 -0.19 16.83 4.65
CA PRO A 91 -1.27 17.35 5.47
C PRO A 91 -2.26 16.26 5.84
N ILE A 92 -2.68 16.25 7.10
CA ILE A 92 -3.74 15.39 7.60
C ILE A 92 -4.72 16.25 8.41
N THR A 93 -6.01 16.05 8.17
CA THR A 93 -7.08 16.73 8.88
C THR A 93 -7.81 15.76 9.79
N GLY A 94 -8.35 16.27 10.90
CA GLY A 94 -9.10 15.48 11.88
C GLY A 94 -8.42 15.40 13.25
N THR A 95 -9.03 14.63 14.14
CA THR A 95 -8.53 14.41 15.50
C THR A 95 -7.28 13.53 15.46
N CYS A 96 -6.28 13.85 16.28
CA CYS A 96 -5.04 13.06 16.37
C CYS A 96 -5.28 11.72 17.10
N GLU A 97 -5.85 10.76 16.38
CA GLU A 97 -6.19 9.43 16.90
C GLU A 97 -5.92 8.30 15.89
N ALA A 98 -5.91 7.06 16.40
CA ALA A 98 -5.57 5.87 15.62
C ALA A 98 -6.45 5.70 14.37
N ASN A 99 -7.77 5.83 14.50
CA ASN A 99 -8.71 5.58 13.40
C ASN A 99 -8.54 6.61 12.28
N THR A 100 -8.39 7.89 12.62
CA THR A 100 -8.11 8.94 11.63
C THR A 100 -6.83 8.64 10.84
N LEU A 101 -5.75 8.20 11.51
CA LEU A 101 -4.53 7.80 10.80
C LEU A 101 -4.74 6.59 9.88
N ARG A 102 -5.49 5.59 10.34
CA ARG A 102 -5.79 4.39 9.55
C ARG A 102 -6.55 4.74 8.28
N GLU A 103 -7.64 5.49 8.42
CA GLU A 103 -8.51 5.89 7.31
C GLU A 103 -7.75 6.75 6.31
N PHE A 104 -6.96 7.70 6.81
CA PHE A 104 -6.06 8.51 5.98
C PHE A 104 -5.08 7.63 5.21
N GLY A 105 -4.34 6.75 5.89
CA GLY A 105 -3.28 5.96 5.26
C GLY A 105 -3.80 5.00 4.19
N ILE A 106 -4.96 4.40 4.40
CA ILE A 106 -5.62 3.54 3.40
C ILE A 106 -6.01 4.35 2.17
N THR A 107 -6.68 5.49 2.37
CA THR A 107 -7.15 6.36 1.28
C THR A 107 -5.97 6.91 0.48
N TRP A 108 -5.00 7.50 1.17
CA TRP A 108 -3.78 8.05 0.57
C TRP A 108 -3.06 7.01 -0.29
N THR A 109 -2.87 5.79 0.23
CA THR A 109 -2.15 4.74 -0.49
C THR A 109 -2.88 4.32 -1.76
N ARG A 110 -4.20 4.14 -1.67
CA ARG A 110 -5.02 3.76 -2.83
C ARG A 110 -4.98 4.83 -3.91
N ASP A 111 -5.13 6.09 -3.53
CA ASP A 111 -5.09 7.21 -4.46
C ASP A 111 -3.72 7.38 -5.09
N HIS A 112 -2.65 7.20 -4.31
CA HIS A 112 -1.28 7.26 -4.80
C HIS A 112 -1.02 6.17 -5.85
N LEU A 113 -1.41 4.92 -5.55
CA LEU A 113 -1.22 3.79 -6.47
C LEU A 113 -2.09 3.87 -7.72
N ALA A 114 -3.31 4.40 -7.61
CA ALA A 114 -4.22 4.54 -8.75
C ALA A 114 -3.62 5.38 -9.89
N ARG A 115 -2.75 6.35 -9.57
CA ARG A 115 -2.04 7.18 -10.57
C ARG A 115 -1.14 6.37 -11.50
N PHE A 116 -0.65 5.22 -11.05
CA PHE A 116 0.25 4.35 -11.82
C PHE A 116 -0.48 3.25 -12.57
N ILE A 117 -1.70 2.90 -12.15
CA ILE A 117 -2.54 1.91 -12.83
C ILE A 117 -3.21 2.51 -14.07
N SER A 118 -3.54 3.81 -14.04
CA SER A 118 -4.28 4.50 -15.12
C SER A 118 -3.40 5.06 -16.25
N ARG A 119 -2.07 4.90 -16.20
CA ARG A 119 -1.20 5.27 -17.33
C ARG A 119 -1.01 4.07 -18.26
N PRO A 120 -1.51 4.10 -19.51
CA PRO A 120 -1.09 3.12 -20.49
C PRO A 120 0.42 3.26 -20.68
N HIS A 121 1.11 2.12 -20.75
CA HIS A 121 2.49 2.08 -21.20
C HIS A 121 2.54 2.66 -22.63
N SER A 122 2.88 3.94 -22.74
CA SER A 122 3.30 4.53 -24.01
C SER A 122 4.58 3.80 -24.41
N GLY A 123 4.44 2.87 -25.35
CA GLY A 123 5.54 2.07 -25.87
C GLY A 123 6.72 2.98 -26.23
N HIS A 124 7.88 2.66 -25.64
CA HIS A 124 9.15 3.21 -26.08
C HIS A 124 9.36 2.76 -27.53
N ARG A 125 9.01 3.61 -28.50
CA ARG A 125 9.40 3.41 -29.89
C ARG A 125 10.90 3.65 -29.93
N ARG A 126 11.70 2.57 -30.03
CA ARG A 126 13.11 2.68 -30.42
C ARG A 126 13.14 3.47 -31.72
N ARG A 127 13.81 4.62 -31.72
CA ARG A 127 14.35 5.20 -32.96
C ARG A 127 15.61 4.40 -33.25
N GLU A 128 15.51 3.53 -34.24
CA GLU A 128 16.70 3.01 -34.93
C GLU A 128 17.20 4.14 -35.84
N TYR A 129 18.49 4.45 -35.71
CA TYR A 129 19.27 5.26 -36.65
C TYR A 129 19.98 4.31 -37.61
#